data_AF-A0A0S8K7B1-F1
#
_entry.id   AF-A0A0S8K7B1-F1
#
_cell.length_a   1.000
_cell.length_b   1.000
_cell.length_c   1.000
_cell.angle_alpha   90.00
_cell.angle_beta   90.00
_cell.angle_gamma   90.00
#
_symmetry.space_group_name_H-M   'P 1'
#
loop_
_entity.id
_entity.type
_entity.pdbx_description
1 polymer ?
#
loop_
_entity_poly.entity_id
_entity_poly.type
_entity_poly.pdbx_seq_one_letter_code
_entity_poly.pdbx_strand_id
1 'polypeptide(L)'
;MCTAPGDQDPNYKGIVYTENGEAIIVWRDNRDESNGSDIYAQRVNIHGEVFWTKDGIVVCDAPENQYNPRVVKDGQGGVIIAWVDSRRDTASDIYAQRVDSSGTMLWPDNGVAVFTATGASGGEVDIISDGQGGAILIWGDVLEYRPTFFAQRLDSSGQRVWTEDGVHIGGISSNMDAKLTTD
;
A
#
# COMPACT_ATOMS: atom_id res chain seq x y z
N MET A 1 7.83 -16.32 -10.55
CA MET A 1 8.42 -15.73 -9.32
C MET A 1 9.63 -14.92 -9.76
N CYS A 2 9.83 -13.72 -9.24
CA CYS A 2 10.87 -12.79 -9.71
C CYS A 2 12.25 -13.45 -9.83
N THR A 3 12.93 -13.22 -10.96
CA THR A 3 14.30 -13.67 -11.26
C THR A 3 15.26 -12.50 -11.47
N ALA A 4 14.81 -11.26 -11.22
CA ALA A 4 15.63 -10.07 -11.35
C ALA A 4 16.80 -10.13 -10.34
N PRO A 5 18.01 -9.67 -10.74
CA PRO A 5 19.11 -9.50 -9.80
C PRO A 5 18.77 -8.43 -8.75
N GLY A 6 19.26 -8.60 -7.52
CA GLY A 6 18.99 -7.70 -6.39
C GLY A 6 18.32 -8.39 -5.20
N ASP A 7 18.25 -7.71 -4.05
CA ASP A 7 17.61 -8.26 -2.84
C ASP A 7 16.09 -8.14 -2.92
N GLN A 8 15.42 -9.28 -2.88
CA GLN A 8 13.97 -9.39 -2.86
C GLN A 8 13.59 -9.72 -1.41
N ASP A 9 13.36 -8.71 -0.58
CA ASP A 9 13.26 -8.91 0.87
C ASP A 9 12.07 -9.85 1.21
N PRO A 10 12.33 -11.08 1.69
CA PRO A 10 11.29 -12.09 1.86
C PRO A 10 10.37 -11.80 3.05
N ASN A 11 10.71 -10.81 3.89
CA ASN A 11 9.96 -10.44 5.10
C ASN A 11 8.78 -9.50 4.82
N TYR A 12 8.73 -8.88 3.64
CA TYR A 12 7.74 -7.84 3.30
C TYR A 12 6.95 -8.19 2.04
N LYS A 13 6.06 -9.19 2.18
CA LYS A 13 5.20 -9.69 1.10
C LYS A 13 3.75 -9.84 1.52
N GLY A 14 2.84 -9.67 0.57
CA GLY A 14 1.42 -9.95 0.70
C GLY A 14 0.96 -10.94 -0.36
N ILE A 15 -0.09 -11.71 -0.06
CA ILE A 15 -0.68 -12.64 -1.03
C ILE A 15 -2.20 -12.69 -0.85
N VAL A 16 -2.91 -12.72 -1.97
CA VAL A 16 -4.34 -13.05 -2.03
C VAL A 16 -4.57 -14.10 -3.10
N TYR A 17 -5.61 -14.91 -2.92
CA TYR A 17 -6.09 -15.83 -3.95
C TYR A 17 -7.25 -15.22 -4.73
N THR A 18 -7.37 -15.54 -6.01
CA THR A 18 -8.54 -15.24 -6.86
C THR A 18 -9.47 -16.46 -6.86
N GLU A 19 -10.74 -16.28 -7.26
CA GLU A 19 -11.73 -17.36 -7.30
C GLU A 19 -11.41 -18.45 -8.34
N ASN A 20 -10.45 -18.20 -9.23
CA ASN A 20 -10.05 -19.09 -10.33
C ASN A 20 -8.82 -19.95 -10.01
N GLY A 21 -8.42 -20.05 -8.74
CA GLY A 21 -7.23 -20.83 -8.37
C GLY A 21 -5.90 -20.15 -8.76
N GLU A 22 -5.92 -18.82 -8.86
CA GLU A 22 -4.71 -18.01 -9.01
C GLU A 22 -4.42 -17.27 -7.72
N ALA A 23 -3.21 -16.75 -7.60
CA ALA A 23 -2.79 -15.88 -6.53
C ALA A 23 -2.16 -14.61 -7.12
N ILE A 24 -2.36 -13.50 -6.42
CA ILE A 24 -1.62 -12.27 -6.66
C ILE A 24 -0.70 -12.08 -5.46
N ILE A 25 0.59 -11.95 -5.74
CA ILE A 25 1.67 -11.79 -4.78
C ILE A 25 2.21 -10.38 -4.95
N VAL A 26 2.41 -9.67 -3.85
CA VAL A 26 3.07 -8.37 -3.79
C VAL A 26 4.31 -8.46 -2.91
N TRP A 27 5.38 -7.77 -3.28
CA TRP A 27 6.62 -7.74 -2.51
C TRP A 27 7.33 -6.39 -2.63
N ARG A 28 8.21 -6.12 -1.64
CA ARG A 28 9.23 -5.07 -1.70
C ARG A 28 10.40 -5.55 -2.54
N ASP A 29 10.86 -4.71 -3.45
CA ASP A 29 11.89 -5.04 -4.43
C ASP A 29 13.05 -4.06 -4.36
N ASN A 30 14.27 -4.54 -4.13
CA ASN A 30 15.48 -3.70 -4.09
C ASN A 30 16.39 -3.95 -5.30
N ARG A 31 15.82 -4.25 -6.48
CA ARG A 31 16.62 -4.49 -7.71
C ARG A 31 17.31 -3.24 -8.24
N ASP A 32 16.76 -2.05 -7.97
CA ASP A 32 17.39 -0.77 -8.27
C ASP A 32 17.83 -0.07 -6.98
N GLU A 33 19.00 -0.49 -6.48
CA GLU A 33 19.58 0.04 -5.25
C GLU A 33 19.86 1.57 -5.30
N SER A 34 19.81 2.19 -6.48
CA SER A 34 20.01 3.63 -6.64
C SER A 34 18.77 4.48 -6.40
N ASN A 35 17.58 3.86 -6.44
CA ASN A 35 16.28 4.54 -6.28
C ASN A 35 15.62 4.27 -4.92
N GLY A 36 16.15 3.35 -4.13
CA GLY A 36 15.53 2.87 -2.90
C GLY A 36 14.90 1.50 -3.12
N SER A 37 13.71 1.30 -2.58
CA SER A 37 12.99 0.03 -2.70
C SER A 37 11.60 0.25 -3.23
N ASP A 38 11.19 -0.57 -4.18
CA ASP A 38 9.96 -0.40 -4.94
C ASP A 38 8.90 -1.44 -4.52
N ILE A 39 7.65 -1.25 -4.96
CA ILE A 39 6.59 -2.26 -4.81
C ILE A 39 6.32 -2.92 -6.15
N TYR A 40 6.41 -4.26 -6.17
CA TYR A 40 6.11 -5.07 -7.34
C TYR A 40 5.03 -6.10 -7.05
N ALA A 41 4.34 -6.53 -8.10
CA ALA A 41 3.34 -7.58 -7.99
C ALA A 41 3.37 -8.57 -9.16
N GLN A 42 2.85 -9.77 -8.93
CA GLN A 42 2.74 -10.84 -9.93
C GLN A 42 1.47 -11.65 -9.70
N ARG A 43 0.83 -12.06 -10.80
CA ARG A 43 -0.27 -13.01 -10.79
C ARG A 43 0.23 -14.38 -11.25
N VAL A 44 -0.10 -15.42 -10.50
CA VAL A 44 0.37 -16.80 -10.73
C VAL A 44 -0.77 -17.80 -10.53
N ASN A 45 -0.86 -18.86 -11.32
CA ASN A 45 -1.84 -19.93 -11.07
C ASN A 45 -1.26 -21.07 -10.22
N ILE A 46 -2.12 -22.04 -9.89
CA ILE A 46 -1.75 -23.26 -9.15
C ILE A 46 -0.68 -24.13 -9.86
N HIS A 47 -0.43 -23.92 -11.15
CA HIS A 47 0.61 -24.60 -11.92
C HIS A 47 1.93 -23.82 -11.97
N GLY A 48 1.99 -22.63 -11.35
CA GLY A 48 3.17 -21.77 -11.35
C GLY A 48 3.33 -20.91 -12.61
N GLU A 49 2.33 -20.88 -13.48
CA GLU A 49 2.32 -20.02 -14.67
C GLU A 49 2.11 -18.57 -14.24
N VAL A 50 2.93 -17.66 -14.77
CA VAL A 50 2.85 -16.21 -14.49
C VAL A 50 2.05 -15.51 -15.58
N PHE A 51 1.18 -14.57 -15.20
CA PHE A 51 0.25 -13.91 -16.13
C PHE A 51 0.65 -12.49 -16.50
N TRP A 52 1.35 -11.79 -15.62
CA TRP A 52 1.85 -10.45 -15.94
C TRP A 52 3.28 -10.50 -16.48
N THR A 53 3.87 -9.33 -16.73
CA THR A 53 5.23 -9.22 -17.24
C THR A 53 6.21 -10.05 -16.43
N LYS A 54 7.22 -10.58 -17.13
CA LYS A 54 8.31 -11.31 -16.48
C LYS A 54 8.88 -10.43 -15.36
N ASP A 55 9.16 -11.05 -14.21
CA ASP A 55 9.71 -10.39 -13.02
C ASP A 55 8.76 -9.38 -12.34
N GLY A 56 7.46 -9.43 -12.66
CA GLY A 56 6.42 -8.63 -12.03
C GLY A 56 6.14 -7.31 -12.74
N ILE A 57 5.01 -6.71 -12.40
CA ILE A 57 4.68 -5.33 -12.76
C ILE A 57 5.13 -4.41 -11.64
N VAL A 58 5.51 -3.19 -12.01
CA VAL A 58 5.75 -2.09 -11.07
C VAL A 58 4.40 -1.62 -10.56
N VAL A 59 4.24 -1.58 -9.24
CA VAL A 59 3.09 -0.96 -8.55
C VAL A 59 3.48 0.45 -8.10
N CYS A 60 4.74 0.62 -7.65
CA CYS A 60 5.32 1.90 -7.30
C CYS A 60 6.85 1.85 -7.48
N ASP A 61 7.40 2.86 -8.17
CA ASP A 61 8.84 3.13 -8.37
C ASP A 61 9.22 4.58 -8.03
N ALA A 62 8.42 5.23 -7.18
CA ALA A 62 8.72 6.57 -6.71
C ALA A 62 10.10 6.60 -6.00
N PRO A 63 10.82 7.73 -6.03
CA PRO A 63 12.09 7.83 -5.32
C PRO A 63 11.96 7.47 -3.83
N GLU A 64 13.06 6.98 -3.24
CA GLU A 64 13.19 6.52 -1.85
C GLU A 64 12.51 5.16 -1.58
N ASN A 65 12.32 4.82 -0.30
CA ASN A 65 11.85 3.50 0.10
C ASN A 65 10.32 3.42 0.10
N GLN A 66 9.79 2.46 -0.63
CA GLN A 66 8.46 1.88 -0.46
C GLN A 66 8.56 0.46 0.09
N TYR A 67 7.82 0.17 1.15
CA TYR A 67 7.96 -1.07 1.90
C TYR A 67 6.67 -1.48 2.63
N ASN A 68 6.70 -2.65 3.26
CA ASN A 68 5.56 -3.24 3.98
C ASN A 68 4.26 -3.33 3.17
N PRO A 69 4.27 -3.85 1.93
CA PRO A 69 3.04 -3.93 1.16
C PRO A 69 2.01 -4.86 1.83
N ARG A 70 0.74 -4.49 1.70
CA ARG A 70 -0.44 -5.30 2.00
C ARG A 70 -1.35 -5.32 0.78
N VAL A 71 -2.09 -6.40 0.60
CA VAL A 71 -2.92 -6.59 -0.60
C VAL A 71 -4.25 -7.24 -0.24
N VAL A 72 -5.33 -6.73 -0.84
CA VAL A 72 -6.69 -7.28 -0.75
C VAL A 72 -7.31 -7.38 -2.14
N LYS A 73 -8.31 -8.25 -2.30
CA LYS A 73 -9.11 -8.29 -3.52
C LYS A 73 -9.92 -7.00 -3.68
N ASP A 74 -10.03 -6.51 -4.91
CA ASP A 74 -10.90 -5.38 -5.22
C ASP A 74 -12.38 -5.78 -5.46
N GLY A 75 -12.67 -7.09 -5.51
CA GLY A 75 -14.00 -7.63 -5.78
C GLY A 75 -14.38 -7.70 -7.27
N GLN A 76 -13.47 -7.30 -8.17
CA GLN A 76 -13.67 -7.27 -9.63
C GLN A 76 -12.59 -8.07 -10.38
N GLY A 77 -11.85 -8.93 -9.67
CA GLY A 77 -10.79 -9.79 -10.20
C GLY A 77 -9.40 -9.15 -10.16
N GLY A 78 -9.29 -7.92 -9.68
CA GLY A 78 -8.05 -7.23 -9.37
C GLY A 78 -7.75 -7.20 -7.87
N VAL A 79 -6.86 -6.28 -7.48
CA VAL A 79 -6.42 -6.07 -6.10
C VAL A 79 -6.29 -4.59 -5.77
N ILE A 80 -6.33 -4.29 -4.47
CA ILE A 80 -5.87 -3.02 -3.91
C ILE A 80 -4.65 -3.33 -3.05
N ILE A 81 -3.58 -2.60 -3.30
CA ILE A 81 -2.28 -2.74 -2.64
C ILE A 81 -2.02 -1.46 -1.87
N ALA A 82 -1.67 -1.56 -0.59
CA ALA A 82 -1.26 -0.44 0.25
C ALA A 82 0.16 -0.67 0.75
N TRP A 83 0.93 0.40 0.92
CA TRP A 83 2.31 0.33 1.39
C TRP A 83 2.69 1.57 2.20
N VAL A 84 3.82 1.43 2.89
CA VAL A 84 4.48 2.53 3.59
C VAL A 84 5.49 3.17 2.63
N ASP A 85 5.52 4.49 2.59
CA ASP A 85 6.24 5.27 1.58
C ASP A 85 7.10 6.37 2.20
N SER A 86 8.37 6.45 1.81
CA SER A 86 9.32 7.45 2.28
C SER A 86 9.73 8.47 1.21
N ARG A 87 8.96 8.62 0.12
CA ARG A 87 9.27 9.55 -0.98
C ARG A 87 9.23 11.04 -0.59
N ARG A 88 8.75 11.38 0.61
CA ARG A 88 8.68 12.74 1.13
C ARG A 88 9.53 12.85 2.40
N ASP A 89 10.06 14.04 2.66
CA ASP A 89 10.89 14.36 3.84
C ASP A 89 10.14 14.23 5.20
N THR A 90 8.87 13.86 5.19
CA THR A 90 8.07 13.57 6.38
C THR A 90 8.19 12.10 6.74
N ALA A 91 8.09 11.75 8.02
CA ALA A 91 8.12 10.35 8.40
C ALA A 91 6.99 9.57 7.69
N SER A 92 7.29 8.31 7.37
CA SER A 92 6.51 7.30 6.64
C SER A 92 5.06 7.66 6.27
N ASP A 93 4.75 7.80 4.98
CA ASP A 93 3.39 7.98 4.47
C ASP A 93 2.71 6.66 4.16
N ILE A 94 1.38 6.69 4.00
CA ILE A 94 0.63 5.55 3.49
C ILE A 94 0.08 5.88 2.11
N TYR A 95 0.40 5.03 1.14
CA TYR A 95 -0.09 5.10 -0.23
C TYR A 95 -0.81 3.81 -0.61
N ALA A 96 -1.65 3.89 -1.64
CA ALA A 96 -2.31 2.73 -2.19
C ALA A 96 -2.48 2.80 -3.72
N GLN A 97 -2.60 1.65 -4.35
CA GLN A 97 -2.81 1.47 -5.79
C GLN A 97 -3.83 0.36 -6.01
N ARG A 98 -4.68 0.54 -7.01
CA ARG A 98 -5.61 -0.50 -7.45
C ARG A 98 -5.12 -1.06 -8.77
N VAL A 99 -5.00 -2.38 -8.85
CA VAL A 99 -4.51 -3.11 -10.02
C VAL A 99 -5.61 -4.00 -10.54
N ASP A 100 -5.95 -3.90 -11.81
CA ASP A 100 -6.95 -4.78 -12.41
C ASP A 100 -6.41 -6.19 -12.67
N SER A 101 -7.29 -7.08 -13.15
CA SER A 101 -6.92 -8.47 -13.44
C SER A 101 -5.83 -8.61 -14.51
N SER A 102 -5.70 -7.65 -15.43
CA SER A 102 -4.69 -7.63 -16.49
C SER A 102 -3.32 -7.09 -16.03
N GLY A 103 -3.25 -6.54 -14.81
CA GLY A 103 -2.05 -5.89 -14.29
C GLY A 103 -1.98 -4.39 -14.61
N THR A 104 -3.10 -3.78 -15.00
CA THR A 104 -3.19 -2.35 -15.29
C THR A 104 -3.47 -1.56 -14.00
N MET A 105 -2.75 -0.46 -13.79
CA MET A 105 -3.01 0.47 -12.69
C MET A 105 -4.32 1.23 -12.95
N LEU A 106 -5.21 1.26 -11.96
CA LEU A 106 -6.52 1.91 -12.05
C LEU A 106 -6.55 3.25 -11.32
N TRP A 107 -5.59 3.53 -10.45
CA TRP A 107 -5.36 4.84 -9.84
C TRP A 107 -4.08 5.46 -10.42
N PRO A 108 -3.82 6.77 -10.21
CA PRO A 108 -2.65 7.45 -10.76
C PRO A 108 -1.34 6.71 -10.51
N ASP A 109 -0.37 6.92 -11.41
CA ASP A 109 0.97 6.35 -11.29
C ASP A 109 1.58 6.65 -9.92
N ASN A 110 2.25 5.66 -9.34
CA ASN A 110 2.80 5.70 -7.98
C ASN A 110 1.77 5.91 -6.86
N GLY A 111 0.50 5.64 -7.14
CA GLY A 111 -0.57 5.49 -6.15
C GLY A 111 -1.21 6.79 -5.68
N VAL A 112 -2.29 6.62 -4.92
CA VAL A 112 -2.98 7.72 -4.21
C VAL A 112 -2.50 7.79 -2.77
N ALA A 113 -2.36 9.01 -2.28
CA ALA A 113 -2.05 9.27 -0.88
C ALA A 113 -3.25 8.92 0.02
N VAL A 114 -3.03 8.04 0.99
CA VAL A 114 -4.00 7.72 2.06
C VAL A 114 -3.75 8.60 3.27
N PHE A 115 -2.48 8.77 3.64
CA PHE A 115 -2.03 9.55 4.79
C PHE A 115 -0.67 10.19 4.49
N THR A 116 -0.59 11.52 4.65
CA THR A 116 0.59 12.33 4.32
C THR A 116 0.93 13.38 5.39
N ALA A 117 0.64 13.09 6.66
CA ALA A 117 0.78 14.08 7.72
C ALA A 117 2.25 14.43 8.04
N THR A 118 2.53 15.72 8.12
CA THR A 118 3.83 16.24 8.55
C THR A 118 4.07 15.95 10.03
N GLY A 119 5.19 15.29 10.35
CA GLY A 119 5.60 14.99 11.73
C GLY A 119 4.96 13.75 12.34
N ALA A 120 4.15 13.01 11.59
CA ALA A 120 3.64 11.68 11.94
C ALA A 120 4.43 10.61 11.19
N SER A 121 4.52 9.40 11.75
CA SER A 121 5.07 8.26 11.01
C SER A 121 3.98 7.20 10.85
N GLY A 122 3.52 6.97 9.63
CA GLY A 122 2.74 5.80 9.26
C GLY A 122 3.56 4.55 9.57
N GLY A 123 3.15 3.84 10.61
CA GLY A 123 3.69 2.53 10.95
C GLY A 123 3.19 1.45 10.00
N GLU A 124 3.03 0.23 10.51
CA GLU A 124 2.42 -0.85 9.74
C GLU A 124 1.00 -0.47 9.30
N VAL A 125 0.74 -0.59 7.99
CA VAL A 125 -0.61 -0.49 7.42
C VAL A 125 -1.27 -1.87 7.43
N ASP A 126 -2.57 -1.89 7.68
CA ASP A 126 -3.44 -3.02 7.37
C ASP A 126 -4.63 -2.55 6.54
N ILE A 127 -5.21 -3.45 5.75
CA ILE A 127 -6.20 -3.11 4.73
C ILE A 127 -7.23 -4.22 4.58
N ILE A 128 -8.49 -3.84 4.41
CA ILE A 128 -9.59 -4.71 4.00
C ILE A 128 -10.30 -4.13 2.77
N SER A 129 -10.85 -5.03 1.93
CA SER A 129 -11.75 -4.62 0.85
C SER A 129 -13.04 -4.06 1.42
N ASP A 130 -13.60 -3.02 0.81
CA ASP A 130 -14.94 -2.52 1.14
C ASP A 130 -16.08 -3.22 0.37
N GLY A 131 -15.72 -4.18 -0.49
CA GLY A 131 -16.65 -4.95 -1.34
C GLY A 131 -17.23 -4.18 -2.53
N GLN A 132 -16.83 -2.92 -2.74
CA GLN A 132 -17.36 -2.01 -3.77
C GLN A 132 -16.26 -1.47 -4.70
N GLY A 133 -15.10 -2.12 -4.72
CA GLY A 133 -13.92 -1.67 -5.46
C GLY A 133 -13.03 -0.68 -4.70
N GLY A 134 -13.39 -0.33 -3.47
CA GLY A 134 -12.60 0.47 -2.55
C GLY A 134 -12.02 -0.38 -1.40
N ALA A 135 -11.45 0.32 -0.42
CA ALA A 135 -10.80 -0.31 0.73
C ALA A 135 -10.91 0.52 1.99
N ILE A 136 -10.85 -0.15 3.15
CA ILE A 136 -10.65 0.50 4.45
C ILE A 136 -9.23 0.14 4.90
N LEU A 137 -8.46 1.16 5.25
CA LEU A 137 -7.10 1.06 5.72
C LEU A 137 -7.02 1.52 7.18
N ILE A 138 -6.13 0.90 7.94
CA ILE A 138 -5.75 1.31 9.29
C ILE A 138 -4.23 1.45 9.36
N TRP A 139 -3.75 2.47 10.07
CA TRP A 139 -2.33 2.66 10.35
C TRP A 139 -2.16 3.21 11.77
N GLY A 140 -0.98 2.97 12.35
CA GLY A 140 -0.56 3.63 13.57
C GLY A 140 0.31 4.84 13.24
N ASP A 141 0.06 5.98 13.86
CA ASP A 141 1.03 7.06 13.97
C ASP A 141 2.02 6.72 15.10
N VAL A 142 3.28 6.47 14.73
CA VAL A 142 4.34 6.03 15.65
C VAL A 142 5.16 7.23 16.11
N LEU A 143 4.52 8.24 16.70
CA LEU A 143 5.23 9.17 17.57
C LEU A 143 5.70 8.41 18.82
N GLU A 144 6.98 8.53 19.17
CA GLU A 144 7.57 7.78 20.30
C GLU A 144 6.68 7.91 21.56
N TYR A 145 6.26 6.76 22.08
CA TYR A 145 5.45 6.57 23.30
C TYR A 145 3.96 6.97 23.25
N ARG A 146 3.39 7.33 22.07
CA ARG A 146 1.96 7.64 21.93
C ARG A 146 1.35 7.04 20.65
N PRO A 147 1.20 5.70 20.58
CA PRO A 147 0.57 5.08 19.42
C PRO A 147 -0.86 5.60 19.28
N THR A 148 -1.16 6.15 18.11
CA THR A 148 -2.47 6.66 17.76
C THR A 148 -2.91 5.98 16.47
N PHE A 149 -4.07 5.34 16.46
CA PHE A 149 -4.55 4.57 15.33
C PHE A 149 -5.57 5.38 14.55
N PHE A 150 -5.38 5.40 13.24
CA PHE A 150 -6.27 6.09 12.31
C PHE A 150 -6.77 5.10 11.26
N ALA A 151 -7.94 5.38 10.72
CA ALA A 151 -8.48 4.65 9.59
C ALA A 151 -8.95 5.59 8.49
N GLN A 152 -8.88 5.14 7.25
CA GLN A 152 -9.38 5.85 6.07
C GLN A 152 -10.10 4.86 5.17
N ARG A 153 -11.18 5.31 4.52
CA ARG A 153 -11.79 4.58 3.41
C ARG A 153 -11.42 5.25 2.10
N LEU A 154 -10.88 4.46 1.17
CA LEU A 154 -10.79 4.82 -0.24
C LEU A 154 -12.00 4.25 -0.99
N ASP A 155 -12.61 5.04 -1.87
CA ASP A 155 -13.59 4.53 -2.83
C ASP A 155 -12.93 3.85 -4.05
N SER A 156 -13.75 3.39 -4.99
CA SER A 156 -13.26 2.68 -6.18
C SER A 156 -12.42 3.53 -7.14
N SER A 157 -12.49 4.85 -7.02
CA SER A 157 -11.68 5.83 -7.75
C SER A 157 -10.43 6.28 -6.99
N GLY A 158 -10.20 5.75 -5.78
CA GLY A 158 -9.06 6.09 -4.95
C GLY A 158 -9.24 7.40 -4.17
N GLN A 159 -10.46 7.92 -4.09
CA GLN A 159 -10.75 9.11 -3.30
C GLN A 159 -10.97 8.75 -1.84
N ARG A 160 -10.41 9.57 -0.93
CA ARG A 160 -10.66 9.49 0.51
C ARG A 160 -12.12 9.85 0.80
N VAL A 161 -12.83 8.97 1.49
CA VAL A 161 -14.28 9.11 1.76
C VAL A 161 -14.55 9.70 3.15
N TRP A 162 -13.70 9.43 4.13
CA TRP A 162 -13.79 10.09 5.43
C TRP A 162 -12.99 11.40 5.43
N THR A 163 -12.88 12.05 6.58
CA THR A 163 -12.08 13.26 6.76
C THR A 163 -10.67 13.07 6.19
N GLU A 164 -10.05 14.16 5.76
CA GLU A 164 -8.78 14.14 5.03
C GLU A 164 -7.68 13.35 5.77
N ASP A 165 -7.61 13.54 7.08
CA ASP A 165 -6.63 12.89 7.97
C ASP A 165 -7.05 11.49 8.44
N GLY A 166 -8.19 10.99 7.97
CA GLY A 166 -8.81 9.78 8.48
C GLY A 166 -9.56 9.99 9.80
N VAL A 167 -10.06 8.89 10.35
CA VAL A 167 -10.81 8.82 11.60
C VAL A 167 -9.92 8.25 12.68
N HIS A 168 -9.82 8.93 13.82
CA HIS A 168 -9.12 8.43 15.01
C HIS A 168 -9.89 7.25 15.64
N ILE A 169 -9.23 6.11 15.78
CA ILE A 169 -9.81 4.84 16.28
C ILE A 169 -9.38 4.53 17.73
N GLY A 170 -8.19 4.97 18.15
CA GLY A 170 -7.73 4.75 19.53
C GLY A 170 -6.28 5.19 19.78
N GLY A 171 -5.90 5.35 21.04
CA GLY A 171 -4.57 5.85 21.43
C GLY A 171 -4.63 6.95 22.48
N ILE A 172 -3.46 7.44 22.93
CA ILE A 172 -3.39 8.58 23.86
C ILE A 172 -3.48 9.88 23.05
N SER A 173 -4.69 10.41 22.91
CA SER A 173 -4.92 11.79 22.46
C SER A 173 -4.83 12.75 23.66
N SER A 174 -3.62 13.12 24.09
CA SER A 174 -3.51 14.26 25.00
C SER A 174 -3.90 15.53 24.23
N ASN A 175 -5.16 15.95 24.35
CA ASN A 175 -5.70 17.29 24.06
C ASN A 175 -5.03 18.05 22.90
N MET A 176 -5.20 17.54 21.68
CA MET A 176 -4.84 18.20 20.43
C MET A 176 -5.82 17.62 19.38
N ASP A 177 -6.69 18.33 18.66
CA ASP A 177 -6.85 19.75 18.33
C ASP A 177 -5.58 20.51 17.94
N ALA A 178 -4.42 19.86 17.97
CA ALA A 178 -3.35 20.23 17.06
C ALA A 178 -3.81 19.71 15.72
N LYS A 179 -4.44 20.63 14.98
CA LYS A 179 -4.22 20.80 13.56
C LYS A 179 -3.06 19.92 13.10
N LEU A 180 -3.40 18.83 12.44
CA LEU A 180 -2.70 18.48 11.22
C LEU A 180 -2.80 19.74 10.36
N THR A 181 -1.81 20.64 10.49
CA THR A 181 -1.78 21.85 9.69
C THR A 181 -1.41 21.40 8.30
N THR A 182 -2.40 21.43 7.40
CA THR A 182 -2.15 21.52 5.98
C THR A 182 -1.39 22.83 5.72
N ASP A 183 -0.18 22.72 5.17
CA ASP A 183 0.41 23.77 4.33
C ASP A 183 -0.03 23.52 2.89
#